data_AF-A0A6P7XX37-F1
#
_entry.id   AF-A0A6P7XX37-F1
#
_cell.length_a   1.000
_cell.length_b   1.000
_cell.length_c   1.000
_cell.angle_alpha   90.00
_cell.angle_beta   90.00
_cell.angle_gamma   90.00
#
_symmetry.space_group_name_H-M   'P 1'
#
loop_
_entity.id
_entity.type
_entity.pdbx_description
1 polymer ?
#
loop_
_entity_poly.entity_id
_entity_poly.type
_entity_poly.pdbx_seq_one_letter_code
_entity_poly.pdbx_strand_id
1 'polypeptide(L)'
;MGENASFWESLIVGHPICENWKQEAEGSIYHLGSVLFILGCMGGSGFFGLLYVFVFLGLGFLCSSIWAWLDACAADVFSWNFVLMVLCLAQVIHVAYQLRSISFDSEFQELYSSLFQPLGISPTVYRKIISCCNKEVVTLEKEHCFAMQGKTPIDKLSLLLTGRIRVTVDGEFLHYIFPLQFLDSPEWDSLRPSEEGLFQVTLTAETDCRYIAWRRKKLYLLFAKHRFIARLFSILIRSDIADKLYALNDKLTWGNGLGIFTMNSSLEIRISTLPPLFTPESRNTVMSYNETLVICEHWREMHHLVFHLANICFAVGLVVPTTLSIHMILLRAMLCLGCMFFIIWTTLFRCAVDIMIWNSLFLVVNLMHFVYLVYKKRPIKIEKELKGIYKRMFEPLHVPPETFQRLTGQFCTIQNLKKGQIYAGEDKTSVDDRLSILLKGKMKVSYRGHFLHNIYPNAYIDSPEFRSTQLNRGEKFQVTITADDNCKFLCWSRERLTYFLESEPFLYEMFKYLIGKDITNKLYSLNDPTLNGKTSKSDRQLSVCSQLSVMQMRNSMVSTSDSDDGLHHFLRGTSTASSLQGQSPYLRASSKMNPIEEGVEDDVFEAAFPITPKFQRLP
;
A
#
# COMPACT_ATOMS: atom_id res chain seq x y z
N MET A 1 -8.81 -73.23 -25.91
CA MET A 1 -9.62 -72.32 -25.08
C MET A 1 -8.66 -71.57 -24.19
N GLY A 2 -8.26 -70.37 -24.62
CA GLY A 2 -7.45 -69.46 -23.82
C GLY A 2 -8.20 -68.13 -23.84
N GLU A 3 -8.79 -67.77 -22.71
CA GLU A 3 -9.49 -66.50 -22.57
C GLU A 3 -8.47 -65.40 -22.29
N ASN A 4 -8.44 -64.42 -23.18
CA ASN A 4 -7.74 -63.17 -23.01
C ASN A 4 -8.41 -62.39 -21.88
N ALA A 5 -7.97 -62.59 -20.64
CA ALA A 5 -8.29 -61.68 -19.56
C ALA A 5 -7.73 -60.30 -19.91
N SER A 6 -8.61 -59.29 -19.91
CA SER A 6 -8.22 -57.92 -20.24
C SER A 6 -7.27 -57.39 -19.17
N PHE A 7 -6.31 -56.53 -19.56
CA PHE A 7 -5.39 -55.84 -18.65
C PHE A 7 -6.12 -55.22 -17.43
N TRP A 8 -7.35 -54.76 -17.63
CA TRP A 8 -8.23 -54.19 -16.61
C TRP A 8 -8.79 -55.22 -15.63
N GLU A 9 -9.11 -56.44 -16.06
CA GLU A 9 -9.53 -57.51 -15.13
C GLU A 9 -8.39 -57.98 -14.23
N SER A 10 -7.17 -58.04 -14.75
CA SER A 10 -5.98 -58.35 -13.92
C SER A 10 -5.68 -57.24 -12.90
N LEU A 11 -5.92 -55.97 -13.27
CA LEU A 11 -5.68 -54.81 -12.40
C LEU A 11 -6.75 -54.62 -11.30
N ILE A 12 -7.98 -55.07 -11.54
CA ILE A 12 -9.13 -54.85 -10.64
C ILE A 12 -9.48 -56.10 -9.83
N VAL A 13 -9.36 -57.30 -10.41
CA VAL A 13 -9.86 -58.57 -9.82
C VAL A 13 -8.70 -59.47 -9.33
N GLY A 14 -7.47 -59.27 -9.82
CA GLY A 14 -6.33 -60.15 -9.55
C GLY A 14 -5.53 -59.83 -8.27
N HIS A 15 -5.93 -58.86 -7.45
CA HIS A 15 -5.20 -58.52 -6.23
C HIS A 15 -5.84 -59.20 -5.00
N PRO A 16 -5.12 -60.08 -4.29
CA PRO A 16 -5.66 -60.71 -3.09
C PRO A 16 -5.97 -59.66 -2.03
N ILE A 17 -6.99 -59.92 -1.20
CA ILE A 17 -7.30 -59.12 -0.01
C ILE A 17 -6.06 -59.19 0.90
N CYS A 18 -5.30 -58.10 0.98
CA CYS A 18 -4.05 -58.08 1.75
C CYS A 18 -4.35 -57.97 3.24
N GLU A 19 -3.98 -59.00 3.99
CA GLU A 19 -4.05 -58.97 5.46
C GLU A 19 -2.84 -58.26 6.10
N ASN A 20 -1.71 -58.14 5.38
CA ASN A 20 -0.48 -57.51 5.89
C ASN A 20 0.30 -56.77 4.79
N TRP A 21 1.04 -55.73 5.20
CA TRP A 21 1.95 -54.97 4.33
C TRP A 21 3.10 -55.84 3.82
N LYS A 22 3.44 -55.71 2.53
CA LYS A 22 4.54 -56.46 1.92
C LYS A 22 5.90 -55.93 2.45
N GLN A 23 6.77 -56.79 2.96
CA GLN A 23 8.16 -56.43 3.27
C GLN A 23 8.89 -56.16 1.94
N GLU A 24 9.62 -55.03 1.87
CA GLU A 24 10.31 -54.52 0.65
C GLU A 24 9.40 -53.93 -0.45
N ALA A 25 8.40 -53.13 -0.07
CA ALA A 25 7.50 -52.46 -1.02
C ALA A 25 8.05 -51.12 -1.58
N GLU A 26 9.29 -50.70 -1.26
CA GLU A 26 9.84 -49.39 -1.64
C GLU A 26 10.25 -49.35 -3.13
N GLY A 27 9.24 -49.27 -4.00
CA GLY A 27 9.41 -49.27 -5.46
C GLY A 27 9.68 -47.89 -6.07
N SER A 28 9.86 -47.86 -7.39
CA SER A 28 10.13 -46.62 -8.15
C SER A 28 9.05 -45.56 -8.01
N ILE A 29 7.77 -45.97 -7.88
CA ILE A 29 6.62 -45.07 -7.70
C ILE A 29 6.71 -44.32 -6.37
N TYR A 30 7.16 -45.00 -5.31
CA TYR A 30 7.37 -44.40 -4.00
C TYR A 30 8.47 -43.33 -4.03
N HIS A 31 9.61 -43.62 -4.64
CA HIS A 31 10.70 -42.65 -4.79
C HIS A 31 10.29 -41.46 -5.66
N LEU A 32 9.53 -41.69 -6.74
CA LEU A 32 9.00 -40.61 -7.58
C LEU A 32 8.06 -39.70 -6.79
N GLY A 33 7.13 -40.27 -6.03
CA GLY A 33 6.24 -39.52 -5.13
C GLY A 33 7.04 -38.68 -4.12
N SER A 34 8.11 -39.26 -3.57
CA SER A 34 8.97 -38.58 -2.61
C SER A 34 9.74 -37.41 -3.21
N VAL A 35 10.25 -37.54 -4.44
CA VAL A 35 10.88 -36.43 -5.17
C VAL A 35 9.86 -35.32 -5.44
N LEU A 36 8.64 -35.66 -5.85
CA LEU A 36 7.57 -34.68 -6.09
C LEU A 36 7.20 -33.91 -4.81
N PHE A 37 7.21 -34.56 -3.65
CA PHE A 37 7.03 -33.87 -2.36
C PHE A 37 8.17 -32.89 -2.07
N ILE A 38 9.44 -33.22 -2.36
CA ILE A 38 10.55 -32.26 -2.20
C ILE A 38 10.31 -31.05 -3.09
N LEU A 39 9.98 -31.28 -4.37
CA LEU A 39 9.71 -30.20 -5.32
C LEU A 39 8.55 -29.33 -4.83
N GLY A 40 7.44 -29.93 -4.37
CA GLY A 40 6.33 -29.18 -3.78
C GLY A 40 6.76 -28.35 -2.57
N CYS A 41 7.66 -28.89 -1.73
CA CYS A 41 8.20 -28.16 -0.59
C CYS A 41 9.08 -26.97 -0.99
N MET A 42 9.65 -26.91 -2.20
CA MET A 42 10.47 -25.79 -2.68
C MET A 42 9.65 -24.57 -3.14
N GLY A 43 8.32 -24.66 -3.18
CA GLY A 43 7.48 -23.57 -3.69
C GLY A 43 7.42 -22.30 -2.82
N GLY A 44 7.26 -21.15 -3.49
CA GLY A 44 7.22 -19.81 -2.88
C GLY A 44 5.86 -19.41 -2.28
N SER A 45 5.75 -18.16 -1.81
CA SER A 45 4.57 -17.65 -1.07
C SER A 45 3.53 -16.86 -1.89
N GLY A 46 3.81 -16.56 -3.16
CA GLY A 46 2.85 -15.88 -4.05
C GLY A 46 1.78 -16.83 -4.62
N PHE A 47 0.80 -16.31 -5.37
CA PHE A 47 -0.25 -17.13 -5.99
C PHE A 47 0.29 -18.24 -6.89
N PHE A 48 1.27 -17.93 -7.76
CA PHE A 48 1.95 -18.93 -8.57
C PHE A 48 2.80 -19.90 -7.74
N GLY A 49 3.39 -19.42 -6.64
CA GLY A 49 4.11 -20.26 -5.68
C GLY A 49 3.19 -21.27 -4.99
N LEU A 50 2.01 -20.83 -4.55
CA LEU A 50 0.98 -21.69 -3.96
C LEU A 50 0.47 -22.74 -4.96
N LEU A 51 0.19 -22.35 -6.21
CA LEU A 51 -0.16 -23.30 -7.27
C LEU A 51 0.94 -24.35 -7.46
N TYR A 52 2.20 -23.92 -7.53
CA TYR A 52 3.35 -24.82 -7.62
C TYR A 52 3.41 -25.80 -6.43
N VAL A 53 3.29 -25.30 -5.19
CA VAL A 53 3.27 -26.14 -3.99
C VAL A 53 2.16 -27.20 -4.07
N PHE A 54 0.90 -26.79 -4.27
CA PHE A 54 -0.23 -27.71 -4.22
C PHE A 54 -0.28 -28.69 -5.41
N VAL A 55 0.17 -28.28 -6.60
CA VAL A 55 0.26 -29.19 -7.76
C VAL A 55 1.28 -30.29 -7.50
N PHE A 56 2.50 -29.95 -7.08
CA PHE A 56 3.54 -30.95 -6.84
C PHE A 56 3.24 -31.83 -5.63
N LEU A 57 2.70 -31.26 -4.54
CA LEU A 57 2.22 -32.06 -3.41
C LEU A 57 1.07 -32.99 -3.82
N GLY A 58 0.12 -32.51 -4.62
CA GLY A 58 -0.98 -33.32 -5.15
C GLY A 58 -0.49 -34.49 -6.00
N LEU A 59 0.48 -34.26 -6.89
CA LEU A 59 1.11 -35.31 -7.68
C LEU A 59 1.90 -36.31 -6.80
N GLY A 60 2.59 -35.83 -5.75
CA GLY A 60 3.27 -36.69 -4.78
C GLY A 60 2.29 -37.61 -4.02
N PHE A 61 1.15 -37.07 -3.57
CA PHE A 61 0.09 -37.85 -2.91
C PHE A 61 -0.59 -38.81 -3.88
N LEU A 62 -0.74 -38.47 -5.16
CA LEU A 62 -1.23 -39.37 -6.20
C LEU A 62 -0.28 -40.58 -6.36
N CYS A 63 1.03 -40.34 -6.54
CA CYS A 63 2.02 -41.41 -6.62
C CYS A 63 2.03 -42.28 -5.36
N SER A 64 1.94 -41.66 -4.18
CA SER A 64 1.90 -42.37 -2.90
C SER A 64 0.61 -43.19 -2.73
N SER A 65 -0.53 -42.73 -3.25
CA SER A 65 -1.79 -43.49 -3.26
C SER A 65 -1.70 -44.70 -4.18
N ILE A 66 -1.13 -44.53 -5.38
CA ILE A 66 -0.92 -45.62 -6.34
C ILE A 66 0.01 -46.69 -5.75
N TRP A 67 1.12 -46.27 -5.15
CA TRP A 67 2.05 -47.15 -4.44
C TRP A 67 1.39 -47.88 -3.27
N ALA A 68 0.62 -47.18 -2.44
CA ALA A 68 -0.07 -47.77 -1.30
C ALA A 68 -1.10 -48.83 -1.72
N TRP A 69 -1.72 -48.66 -2.89
CA TRP A 69 -2.69 -49.59 -3.45
C TRP A 69 -2.05 -50.80 -4.14
N LEU A 70 -1.04 -50.57 -5.00
CA LEU A 70 -0.46 -51.60 -5.86
C LEU A 70 0.67 -52.39 -5.17
N ASP A 71 1.59 -51.71 -4.49
CA ASP A 71 2.84 -52.32 -4.00
C ASP A 71 2.76 -52.63 -2.50
N ALA A 72 2.32 -51.63 -1.73
CA ALA A 72 2.30 -51.70 -0.28
C ALA A 72 1.07 -52.45 0.25
N CYS A 73 -0.05 -52.37 -0.46
CA CYS A 73 -1.34 -52.95 -0.10
C CYS A 73 -1.81 -52.55 1.32
N ALA A 74 -1.75 -51.24 1.62
CA ALA A 74 -2.19 -50.64 2.89
C ALA A 74 -3.38 -49.71 2.68
N ALA A 75 -4.57 -50.15 3.10
CA ALA A 75 -5.81 -49.41 2.92
C ALA A 75 -5.86 -48.08 3.69
N ASP A 76 -5.24 -48.01 4.86
CA ASP A 76 -5.14 -46.80 5.69
C ASP A 76 -4.17 -45.78 5.08
N VAL A 77 -3.02 -46.23 4.59
CA VAL A 77 -2.05 -45.40 3.85
C VAL A 77 -2.66 -44.88 2.55
N PHE A 78 -3.35 -45.73 1.79
CA PHE A 78 -4.09 -45.31 0.60
C PHE A 78 -5.13 -44.24 0.94
N SER A 79 -5.97 -44.48 1.96
CA SER A 79 -7.07 -43.58 2.32
C SER A 79 -6.57 -42.18 2.67
N TRP A 80 -5.51 -42.06 3.49
CA TRP A 80 -4.95 -40.76 3.86
C TRP A 80 -4.30 -40.03 2.69
N ASN A 81 -3.49 -40.73 1.88
CA ASN A 81 -2.87 -40.11 0.71
C ASN A 81 -3.92 -39.65 -0.31
N PHE A 82 -5.00 -40.41 -0.50
CA PHE A 82 -6.11 -40.01 -1.37
C PHE A 82 -6.83 -38.76 -0.84
N VAL A 83 -7.11 -38.70 0.46
CA VAL A 83 -7.73 -37.50 1.08
C VAL A 83 -6.81 -36.28 0.93
N LEU A 84 -5.51 -36.41 1.20
CA LEU A 84 -4.55 -35.32 1.06
C LEU A 84 -4.40 -34.86 -0.40
N MET A 85 -4.46 -35.79 -1.37
CA MET A 85 -4.52 -35.47 -2.79
C MET A 85 -5.76 -34.65 -3.15
N VAL A 86 -6.95 -35.05 -2.68
CA VAL A 86 -8.20 -34.31 -2.90
C VAL A 86 -8.13 -32.91 -2.29
N LEU A 87 -7.56 -32.76 -1.09
CA LEU A 87 -7.33 -31.46 -0.47
C LEU A 87 -6.40 -30.58 -1.31
N CYS A 88 -5.29 -31.12 -1.82
CA CYS A 88 -4.40 -30.40 -2.74
C CYS A 88 -5.13 -29.97 -4.01
N LEU A 89 -5.92 -30.85 -4.63
CA LEU A 89 -6.70 -30.52 -5.83
C LEU A 89 -7.73 -29.41 -5.55
N ALA A 90 -8.44 -29.48 -4.42
CA ALA A 90 -9.37 -28.45 -4.00
C ALA A 90 -8.66 -27.09 -3.81
N GLN A 91 -7.47 -27.08 -3.22
CA GLN A 91 -6.65 -25.87 -3.07
C GLN A 91 -6.16 -25.33 -4.43
N VAL A 92 -5.74 -26.20 -5.36
CA VAL A 92 -5.38 -25.78 -6.73
C VAL A 92 -6.56 -25.10 -7.41
N ILE A 93 -7.75 -25.70 -7.35
CA ILE A 93 -8.98 -25.11 -7.91
C ILE A 93 -9.30 -23.78 -7.24
N HIS A 94 -9.21 -23.71 -5.90
CA HIS A 94 -9.46 -22.49 -5.15
C HIS A 94 -8.50 -21.35 -5.53
N VAL A 95 -7.19 -21.62 -5.57
CA VAL A 95 -6.17 -20.64 -5.93
C VAL A 95 -6.27 -20.25 -7.40
N ALA A 96 -6.56 -21.21 -8.31
CA ALA A 96 -6.78 -20.92 -9.73
C ALA A 96 -8.02 -20.05 -9.95
N TYR A 97 -9.10 -20.29 -9.19
CA TYR A 97 -10.29 -19.43 -9.21
C TYR A 97 -9.95 -18.00 -8.73
N GLN A 98 -9.20 -17.87 -7.64
CA GLN A 98 -8.72 -16.57 -7.17
C GLN A 98 -7.88 -15.87 -8.25
N LEU A 99 -6.94 -16.57 -8.90
CA LEU A 99 -6.09 -16.03 -9.95
C LEU A 99 -6.89 -15.56 -11.18
N ARG A 100 -7.83 -16.39 -11.68
CA ARG A 100 -8.71 -16.03 -12.81
C ARG A 100 -9.54 -14.79 -12.48
N SER A 101 -10.00 -14.69 -11.24
CA SER A 101 -10.83 -13.59 -10.79
C SER A 101 -10.05 -12.26 -10.61
N ILE A 102 -8.71 -12.32 -10.67
CA ILE A 102 -7.80 -11.17 -10.62
C ILE A 102 -7.40 -10.70 -12.04
N SER A 103 -7.75 -11.41 -13.11
CA SER A 103 -7.51 -10.91 -14.47
C SER A 103 -8.40 -9.70 -14.75
N PHE A 104 -7.78 -8.59 -15.15
CA PHE A 104 -8.46 -7.36 -15.54
C PHE A 104 -8.47 -7.21 -17.07
N ASP A 105 -9.41 -6.42 -17.60
CA ASP A 105 -9.35 -5.98 -19.00
C ASP A 105 -8.10 -5.11 -19.21
N SER A 106 -7.63 -4.99 -20.46
CA SER A 106 -6.36 -4.33 -20.78
C SER A 106 -6.23 -2.91 -20.22
N GLU A 107 -7.30 -2.10 -20.30
CA GLU A 107 -7.31 -0.73 -19.77
C GLU A 107 -7.18 -0.67 -18.24
N PHE A 108 -7.84 -1.57 -17.53
CA PHE A 108 -7.73 -1.66 -16.07
C PHE A 108 -6.39 -2.26 -15.65
N GLN A 109 -5.79 -3.13 -16.47
CA GLN A 109 -4.46 -3.66 -16.23
C GLN A 109 -3.39 -2.58 -16.41
N GLU A 110 -3.51 -1.73 -17.44
CA GLU A 110 -2.62 -0.59 -17.68
C GLU A 110 -2.73 0.45 -16.56
N LEU A 111 -3.94 0.79 -16.13
CA LEU A 111 -4.16 1.64 -14.97
C LEU A 111 -3.53 1.05 -13.69
N TYR A 112 -3.65 -0.26 -13.50
CA TYR A 112 -3.02 -0.93 -12.36
C TYR A 112 -1.50 -0.81 -12.42
N SER A 113 -0.87 -1.13 -13.56
CA SER A 113 0.59 -1.07 -13.70
C SER A 113 1.15 0.34 -13.54
N SER A 114 0.40 1.36 -13.97
CA SER A 114 0.89 2.75 -13.99
C SER A 114 0.65 3.50 -12.68
N LEU A 115 -0.48 3.27 -12.00
CA LEU A 115 -0.86 4.04 -10.81
C LEU A 115 -0.78 3.23 -9.51
N PHE A 116 -1.34 2.02 -9.48
CA PHE A 116 -1.55 1.28 -8.23
C PHE A 116 -0.42 0.30 -7.90
N GLN A 117 0.21 -0.31 -8.89
CA GLN A 117 1.33 -1.24 -8.71
C GLN A 117 2.58 -0.53 -8.14
N PRO A 118 2.98 0.67 -8.61
CA PRO A 118 4.12 1.39 -8.03
C PRO A 118 3.88 1.76 -6.56
N LEU A 119 2.62 1.95 -6.17
CA LEU A 119 2.18 2.20 -4.79
C LEU A 119 2.11 0.93 -3.92
N GLY A 120 2.55 -0.22 -4.42
CA GLY A 120 2.54 -1.50 -3.69
C GLY A 120 1.13 -2.03 -3.41
N ILE A 121 0.12 -1.54 -4.14
CA ILE A 121 -1.27 -1.97 -3.94
C ILE A 121 -1.45 -3.37 -4.51
N SER A 122 -1.88 -4.32 -3.68
CA SER A 122 -2.13 -5.67 -4.18
C SER A 122 -3.29 -5.70 -5.20
N PRO A 123 -3.28 -6.64 -6.16
CA PRO A 123 -4.36 -6.79 -7.13
C PRO A 123 -5.72 -7.04 -6.46
N THR A 124 -5.74 -7.67 -5.27
CA THR A 124 -6.95 -7.93 -4.50
C THR A 124 -7.60 -6.65 -3.98
N VAL A 125 -6.80 -5.66 -3.57
CA VAL A 125 -7.29 -4.35 -3.12
C VAL A 125 -7.74 -3.54 -4.33
N TYR A 126 -6.94 -3.54 -5.40
CA TYR A 126 -7.29 -2.87 -6.65
C TYR A 126 -8.63 -3.36 -7.22
N ARG A 127 -8.89 -4.67 -7.17
CA ARG A 127 -10.18 -5.24 -7.56
C ARG A 127 -11.35 -4.64 -6.80
N LYS A 128 -11.20 -4.39 -5.49
CA LYS A 128 -12.26 -3.76 -4.68
C LYS A 128 -12.51 -2.32 -5.14
N ILE A 129 -11.45 -1.59 -5.48
CA ILE A 129 -11.53 -0.23 -6.05
C ILE A 129 -12.29 -0.26 -7.38
N ILE A 130 -11.91 -1.14 -8.30
CA ILE A 130 -12.55 -1.25 -9.62
C ILE A 130 -13.98 -1.79 -9.54
N SER A 131 -14.30 -2.66 -8.57
CA SER A 131 -15.67 -3.15 -8.38
C SER A 131 -16.69 -2.05 -8.06
N CYS A 132 -16.23 -0.92 -7.53
CA CYS A 132 -17.07 0.26 -7.27
C CYS A 132 -17.23 1.18 -8.49
N CYS A 133 -16.44 0.95 -9.54
CA CYS A 133 -16.34 1.77 -10.75
C CYS A 133 -17.35 1.35 -11.85
N ASN A 134 -18.39 0.57 -11.52
CA ASN A 134 -19.26 -0.14 -12.47
C ASN A 134 -18.53 -1.01 -13.52
N LYS A 135 -17.18 -1.07 -13.51
CA LYS A 135 -16.30 -1.76 -14.47
C LYS A 135 -16.48 -1.29 -15.91
N GLU A 136 -16.81 -0.03 -16.10
CA GLU A 136 -17.03 0.54 -17.44
C GLU A 136 -16.06 1.70 -17.66
N VAL A 137 -15.43 1.71 -18.83
CA VAL A 137 -14.63 2.83 -19.32
C VAL A 137 -15.54 3.68 -20.19
N VAL A 138 -15.67 4.96 -19.84
CA VAL A 138 -16.55 5.91 -20.53
C VAL A 138 -15.74 6.67 -21.56
N THR A 139 -16.25 6.73 -22.78
CA THR A 139 -15.69 7.54 -23.87
C THR A 139 -16.28 8.95 -23.85
N LEU A 140 -15.44 9.93 -24.14
CA LEU A 140 -15.83 11.33 -24.30
C LEU A 140 -15.19 11.85 -25.59
N GLU A 141 -16.03 12.13 -26.58
CA GLU A 141 -15.59 12.62 -27.88
C GLU A 141 -15.01 14.03 -27.78
N LYS A 142 -14.12 14.37 -28.71
CA LYS A 142 -13.58 15.72 -28.84
C LYS A 142 -14.67 16.80 -28.85
N GLU A 143 -14.37 17.95 -28.25
CA GLU A 143 -15.22 19.11 -28.00
C GLU A 143 -16.44 18.88 -27.09
N HIS A 144 -16.69 17.66 -26.60
CA HIS A 144 -17.76 17.43 -25.64
C HIS A 144 -17.36 17.84 -24.23
N CYS A 145 -18.33 18.38 -23.48
CA CYS A 145 -18.12 18.77 -22.08
C CYS A 145 -18.33 17.57 -21.16
N PHE A 146 -17.33 17.28 -20.32
CA PHE A 146 -17.48 16.38 -19.18
C PHE A 146 -18.34 17.04 -18.08
N ALA A 147 -18.11 18.33 -17.82
CA ALA A 147 -18.87 19.11 -16.86
C ALA A 147 -18.98 20.56 -17.33
N MET A 148 -20.12 21.19 -17.02
CA MET A 148 -20.38 22.61 -17.27
C MET A 148 -20.50 23.35 -15.95
N GLN A 149 -19.84 24.51 -15.89
CA GLN A 149 -19.86 25.43 -14.74
C GLN A 149 -21.30 25.77 -14.33
N GLY A 150 -21.60 25.64 -13.04
CA GLY A 150 -22.89 25.98 -12.44
C GLY A 150 -24.06 25.08 -12.86
N LYS A 151 -23.81 24.01 -13.63
CA LYS A 151 -24.86 23.13 -14.16
C LYS A 151 -24.67 21.67 -13.77
N THR A 152 -23.44 21.16 -13.88
CA THR A 152 -23.16 19.75 -13.61
C THR A 152 -23.04 19.51 -12.10
N PRO A 153 -23.75 18.54 -11.51
CA PRO A 153 -23.60 18.18 -10.10
C PRO A 153 -22.34 17.35 -9.85
N ILE A 154 -21.77 17.47 -8.66
CA ILE A 154 -20.58 16.73 -8.20
C ILE A 154 -21.03 15.41 -7.55
N ASP A 155 -21.31 14.40 -8.36
CA ASP A 155 -21.87 13.11 -7.91
C ASP A 155 -20.92 11.90 -8.07
N LYS A 156 -19.75 12.12 -8.66
CA LYS A 156 -18.73 11.10 -8.95
C LYS A 156 -17.32 11.66 -8.75
N LEU A 157 -16.36 10.75 -8.64
CA LEU A 157 -14.92 10.99 -8.75
C LEU A 157 -14.44 10.28 -10.01
N SER A 158 -13.68 10.92 -10.87
CA SER A 158 -13.35 10.45 -12.21
C SER A 158 -11.87 10.58 -12.51
N LEU A 159 -11.28 9.57 -13.14
CA LEU A 159 -9.86 9.52 -13.51
C LEU A 159 -9.71 9.39 -15.02
N LEU A 160 -8.93 10.27 -15.63
CA LEU A 160 -8.64 10.26 -17.06
C LEU A 160 -7.66 9.13 -17.39
N LEU A 161 -8.01 8.24 -18.33
CA LEU A 161 -7.13 7.17 -18.80
C LEU A 161 -6.34 7.58 -20.04
N THR A 162 -7.00 8.18 -21.02
CA THR A 162 -6.37 8.65 -22.26
C THR A 162 -6.99 9.96 -22.73
N GLY A 163 -6.24 10.75 -23.49
CA GLY A 163 -6.67 12.03 -24.04
C GLY A 163 -6.27 13.22 -23.18
N ARG A 164 -6.86 14.40 -23.46
CA ARG A 164 -6.59 15.65 -22.76
C ARG A 164 -7.87 16.46 -22.56
N ILE A 165 -8.08 16.93 -21.34
CA ILE A 165 -9.22 17.78 -20.98
C ILE A 165 -8.74 19.21 -20.75
N ARG A 166 -9.47 20.17 -21.32
CA ARG A 166 -9.28 21.61 -21.14
C ARG A 166 -10.17 22.10 -20.00
N VAL A 167 -9.58 22.82 -19.05
CA VAL A 167 -10.31 23.44 -17.93
C VAL A 167 -10.49 24.92 -18.20
N THR A 168 -11.72 25.41 -18.07
CA THR A 168 -12.08 26.82 -18.28
C THR A 168 -12.99 27.34 -17.16
N VAL A 169 -12.88 28.61 -16.82
CA VAL A 169 -13.80 29.32 -15.90
C VAL A 169 -14.25 30.58 -16.59
N ASP A 170 -15.56 30.78 -16.71
CA ASP A 170 -16.15 31.92 -17.43
C ASP A 170 -15.62 32.08 -18.87
N GLY A 171 -15.24 30.97 -19.50
CA GLY A 171 -14.65 30.93 -20.85
C GLY A 171 -13.12 31.14 -20.90
N GLU A 172 -12.50 31.58 -19.81
CA GLU A 172 -11.04 31.75 -19.71
C GLU A 172 -10.34 30.41 -19.46
N PHE A 173 -9.27 30.16 -20.21
CA PHE A 173 -8.48 28.92 -20.08
C PHE A 173 -7.65 28.92 -18.79
N LEU A 174 -7.77 27.85 -18.01
CA LEU A 174 -6.98 27.64 -16.80
C LEU A 174 -5.76 26.75 -17.06
N HIS A 175 -5.99 25.44 -17.22
CA HIS A 175 -4.95 24.44 -17.42
C HIS A 175 -5.51 23.22 -18.17
N TYR A 176 -4.62 22.30 -18.52
CA TYR A 176 -4.99 20.99 -19.07
C TYR A 176 -4.91 19.91 -17.99
N ILE A 177 -5.83 18.95 -18.06
CA ILE A 177 -5.77 17.70 -17.28
C ILE A 177 -5.29 16.59 -18.22
N PHE A 178 -4.28 15.85 -17.77
CA PHE A 178 -3.57 14.81 -18.51
C PHE A 178 -3.94 13.39 -18.04
N PRO A 179 -3.58 12.34 -18.79
CA PRO A 179 -3.80 10.97 -18.37
C PRO A 179 -3.26 10.67 -16.96
N LEU A 180 -3.95 9.79 -16.24
CA LEU A 180 -3.70 9.41 -14.84
C LEU A 180 -3.93 10.53 -13.81
N GLN A 181 -4.54 11.65 -14.20
CA GLN A 181 -5.00 12.69 -13.29
C GLN A 181 -6.51 12.60 -13.07
N PHE A 182 -6.96 13.04 -11.89
CA PHE A 182 -8.38 13.14 -11.60
C PHE A 182 -9.00 14.30 -12.36
N LEU A 183 -10.24 14.16 -12.82
CA LEU A 183 -10.95 15.24 -13.49
C LEU A 183 -11.55 16.23 -12.48
N ASP A 184 -12.02 15.71 -11.36
CA ASP A 184 -12.94 16.34 -10.40
C ASP A 184 -12.39 16.33 -8.95
N SER A 185 -11.08 16.20 -8.79
CA SER A 185 -10.41 16.14 -7.48
C SER A 185 -10.60 17.40 -6.60
N PRO A 186 -10.48 18.66 -7.09
CA PRO A 186 -10.78 19.84 -6.27
C PRO A 186 -12.25 19.89 -5.84
N GLU A 187 -13.16 19.65 -6.77
CA GLU A 187 -14.60 19.64 -6.53
C GLU A 187 -14.97 18.57 -5.51
N TRP A 188 -14.38 17.38 -5.64
CA TRP A 188 -14.62 16.27 -4.73
C TRP A 188 -14.17 16.54 -3.29
N ASP A 189 -12.94 17.07 -3.09
CA ASP A 189 -12.35 17.32 -1.77
C ASP A 189 -12.97 18.54 -1.07
N SER A 190 -13.52 19.49 -1.85
CA SER A 190 -14.19 20.68 -1.31
C SER A 190 -15.53 20.39 -0.63
N LEU A 191 -16.21 19.32 -1.03
CA LEU A 191 -17.54 18.96 -0.52
C LEU A 191 -17.45 17.97 0.63
N ARG A 192 -18.25 18.19 1.68
CA ARG A 192 -18.48 17.15 2.69
C ARG A 192 -19.29 15.99 2.11
N PRO A 193 -19.26 14.79 2.70
CA PRO A 193 -19.96 13.62 2.15
C PRO A 193 -21.47 13.80 1.98
N SER A 194 -22.11 14.65 2.81
CA SER A 194 -23.54 14.95 2.79
C SER A 194 -23.92 16.19 1.98
N GLU A 195 -22.94 16.93 1.46
CA GLU A 195 -23.17 18.16 0.72
C GLU A 195 -23.26 17.88 -0.77
N GLU A 196 -24.21 18.55 -1.41
CA GLU A 196 -24.33 18.61 -2.85
C GLU A 196 -23.70 19.91 -3.35
N GLY A 197 -23.01 19.83 -4.47
CA GLY A 197 -22.39 20.99 -5.10
C GLY A 197 -22.41 20.86 -6.60
N LEU A 198 -22.17 21.98 -7.27
CA LEU A 198 -22.07 22.09 -8.72
C LEU A 198 -20.62 22.36 -9.09
N PHE A 199 -20.22 21.87 -10.27
CA PHE A 199 -18.91 22.18 -10.83
C PHE A 199 -18.74 23.70 -10.98
N GLN A 200 -17.62 24.22 -10.51
CA GLN A 200 -17.27 25.64 -10.61
C GLN A 200 -16.50 25.96 -11.90
N VAL A 201 -16.09 24.93 -12.63
CA VAL A 201 -15.31 25.04 -13.87
C VAL A 201 -16.01 24.24 -14.98
N THR A 202 -15.74 24.62 -16.23
CA THR A 202 -16.15 23.85 -17.40
C THR A 202 -14.99 22.99 -17.89
N LEU A 203 -15.24 21.69 -18.01
CA LEU A 203 -14.28 20.67 -18.44
C LEU A 203 -14.66 20.18 -19.84
N THR A 204 -13.84 20.48 -20.85
CA THR A 204 -14.11 20.16 -22.25
C THR A 204 -13.02 19.25 -22.82
N ALA A 205 -13.41 18.18 -23.49
CA ALA A 205 -12.48 17.29 -24.17
C ALA A 205 -11.84 17.98 -25.37
N GLU A 206 -10.51 18.04 -25.40
CA GLU A 206 -9.78 18.60 -26.55
C GLU A 206 -9.35 17.52 -27.54
N THR A 207 -9.21 16.29 -27.06
CA THR A 207 -9.04 15.09 -27.86
C THR A 207 -10.11 14.09 -27.47
N ASP A 208 -10.24 12.99 -28.22
CA ASP A 208 -11.03 11.86 -27.75
C ASP A 208 -10.43 11.35 -26.43
N CYS A 209 -11.28 11.25 -25.42
CA CYS A 209 -10.91 10.95 -24.06
C CYS A 209 -11.57 9.67 -23.59
N ARG A 210 -10.87 8.92 -22.74
CA ARG A 210 -11.43 7.78 -22.02
C ARG A 210 -11.18 7.99 -20.54
N TYR A 211 -12.19 7.73 -19.72
CA TYR A 211 -12.09 7.93 -18.28
C TYR A 211 -12.90 6.87 -17.53
N ILE A 212 -12.57 6.70 -16.26
CA ILE A 212 -13.32 5.85 -15.34
C ILE A 212 -13.93 6.72 -14.24
N ALA A 213 -15.07 6.31 -13.70
CA ALA A 213 -15.78 7.08 -12.68
C ALA A 213 -16.34 6.23 -11.54
N TRP A 214 -16.08 6.67 -10.32
CA TRP A 214 -16.65 6.12 -9.10
C TRP A 214 -17.79 7.00 -8.60
N ARG A 215 -19.00 6.44 -8.50
CA ARG A 215 -20.12 7.15 -7.88
C ARG A 215 -19.82 7.50 -6.44
N ARG A 216 -20.11 8.73 -6.03
CA ARG A 216 -19.74 9.29 -4.73
C ARG A 216 -20.17 8.41 -3.55
N LYS A 217 -21.46 8.06 -3.50
CA LYS A 217 -22.04 7.22 -2.45
C LYS A 217 -21.40 5.83 -2.37
N LYS A 218 -21.11 5.18 -3.51
CA LYS A 218 -20.46 3.86 -3.55
C LYS A 218 -19.02 3.93 -3.05
N LEU A 219 -18.29 4.98 -3.43
CA LEU A 219 -16.90 5.17 -3.03
C LEU A 219 -16.77 5.45 -1.52
N TYR A 220 -17.64 6.28 -0.94
CA TYR A 220 -17.65 6.48 0.51
C TYR A 220 -18.01 5.22 1.30
N LEU A 221 -18.94 4.40 0.80
CA LEU A 221 -19.22 3.08 1.40
C LEU A 221 -18.00 2.16 1.36
N LEU A 222 -17.19 2.22 0.30
CA LEU A 222 -15.92 1.49 0.22
C LEU A 222 -14.92 2.02 1.25
N PHE A 223 -14.81 3.34 1.41
CA PHE A 223 -13.94 3.97 2.39
C PHE A 223 -14.29 3.57 3.83
N ALA A 224 -15.60 3.54 4.16
CA ALA A 224 -16.08 3.08 5.46
C ALA A 224 -15.73 1.61 5.74
N LYS A 225 -15.79 0.74 4.71
CA LYS A 225 -15.40 -0.68 4.84
C LYS A 225 -13.89 -0.90 4.89
N HIS A 226 -13.12 -0.03 4.25
CA HIS A 226 -11.69 -0.21 4.03
C HIS A 226 -10.90 1.09 4.28
N ARG A 227 -10.49 1.30 5.54
CA ARG A 227 -9.71 2.47 5.98
C ARG A 227 -8.41 2.68 5.18
N PHE A 228 -7.77 1.60 4.74
CA PHE A 228 -6.59 1.67 3.86
C PHE A 228 -6.91 2.35 2.52
N ILE A 229 -8.01 1.96 1.88
CA ILE A 229 -8.43 2.53 0.59
C ILE A 229 -8.81 4.02 0.78
N ALA A 230 -9.50 4.35 1.88
CA ALA A 230 -9.82 5.74 2.21
C ALA A 230 -8.56 6.62 2.31
N ARG A 231 -7.54 6.14 3.03
CA ARG A 231 -6.25 6.84 3.16
C ARG A 231 -5.53 6.96 1.83
N LEU A 232 -5.49 5.89 1.03
CA LEU A 232 -4.89 5.91 -0.30
C LEU A 232 -5.52 6.99 -1.18
N PHE A 233 -6.85 6.99 -1.32
CA PHE A 233 -7.55 8.00 -2.13
C PHE A 233 -7.37 9.41 -1.59
N SER A 234 -7.35 9.60 -0.26
CA SER A 234 -7.09 10.92 0.33
C SER A 234 -5.74 11.49 -0.09
N ILE A 235 -4.69 10.66 -0.14
CA ILE A 235 -3.36 11.13 -0.55
C ILE A 235 -3.30 11.33 -2.07
N LEU A 236 -3.88 10.43 -2.86
CA LEU A 236 -3.94 10.55 -4.32
C LEU A 236 -4.64 11.85 -4.74
N ILE A 237 -5.84 12.11 -4.21
CA ILE A 237 -6.65 13.30 -4.51
C ILE A 237 -5.90 14.58 -4.10
N ARG A 238 -5.35 14.63 -2.88
CA ARG A 238 -4.64 15.82 -2.40
C ARG A 238 -3.34 16.08 -3.16
N SER A 239 -2.64 15.04 -3.61
CA SER A 239 -1.45 15.20 -4.42
C SER A 239 -1.78 15.74 -5.82
N ASP A 240 -2.85 15.24 -6.43
CA ASP A 240 -3.38 15.70 -7.73
C ASP A 240 -3.83 17.17 -7.68
N ILE A 241 -4.51 17.58 -6.60
CA ILE A 241 -4.85 19.00 -6.37
C ILE A 241 -3.59 19.87 -6.36
N ALA A 242 -2.54 19.42 -5.66
CA ALA A 242 -1.30 20.17 -5.64
C ALA A 242 -0.63 20.23 -7.03
N ASP A 243 -0.64 19.16 -7.83
CA ASP A 243 -0.14 19.19 -9.22
C ASP A 243 -0.88 20.23 -10.07
N LYS A 244 -2.21 20.27 -10.00
CA LYS A 244 -3.03 21.24 -10.73
C LYS A 244 -2.72 22.68 -10.32
N LEU A 245 -2.46 22.93 -9.03
CA LEU A 245 -2.09 24.25 -8.55
C LEU A 245 -0.72 24.71 -9.06
N TYR A 246 0.25 23.80 -9.16
CA TYR A 246 1.53 24.13 -9.80
C TYR A 246 1.37 24.41 -11.30
N ALA A 247 0.55 23.63 -12.01
CA ALA A 247 0.26 23.87 -13.42
C ALA A 247 -0.40 25.25 -13.66
N LEU A 248 -1.25 25.72 -12.73
CA LEU A 248 -1.81 27.08 -12.76
C LEU A 248 -0.74 28.16 -12.53
N ASN A 249 0.18 27.91 -11.58
CA ASN A 249 1.22 28.86 -11.23
C ASN A 249 2.30 29.00 -12.31
N ASP A 250 2.63 27.91 -13.01
CA ASP A 250 3.59 27.94 -14.12
C ASP A 250 3.09 28.81 -15.29
N LYS A 251 1.77 28.96 -15.48
CA LYS A 251 1.22 29.91 -16.47
C LYS A 251 1.52 31.38 -16.15
N LEU A 252 1.69 31.74 -14.86
CA LEU A 252 2.08 33.09 -14.44
C LEU A 252 3.58 33.38 -14.65
N THR A 253 4.41 32.34 -14.75
CA THR A 253 5.86 32.46 -14.98
C THR A 253 6.23 32.35 -16.47
N TRP A 254 5.36 31.77 -17.30
CA TRP A 254 5.53 31.56 -18.75
C TRP A 254 5.22 32.79 -19.63
N GLY A 255 5.67 33.96 -19.17
CA GLY A 255 6.04 35.04 -20.08
C GLY A 255 7.32 34.76 -20.87
N ASN A 256 8.06 33.66 -20.59
CA ASN A 256 9.23 33.23 -21.37
C ASN A 256 9.58 31.76 -21.12
N GLY A 257 9.64 30.94 -22.19
CA GLY A 257 10.54 29.79 -22.28
C GLY A 257 9.89 28.39 -22.28
N LEU A 258 9.73 27.84 -23.48
CA LEU A 258 9.25 26.48 -23.80
C LEU A 258 10.27 25.39 -23.45
N GLY A 259 9.87 24.36 -22.71
CA GLY A 259 10.65 23.15 -22.48
C GLY A 259 9.77 21.91 -22.29
N ILE A 260 9.49 21.22 -23.39
CA ILE A 260 8.81 19.91 -23.44
C ILE A 260 9.82 18.83 -23.02
N PHE A 261 9.45 17.96 -22.06
CA PHE A 261 10.22 16.77 -21.72
C PHE A 261 9.54 15.51 -22.24
N THR A 262 10.23 14.81 -23.15
CA THR A 262 9.97 13.43 -23.57
C THR A 262 10.81 12.47 -22.73
N MET A 263 10.19 11.45 -22.12
CA MET A 263 10.89 10.32 -21.51
C MET A 263 11.11 9.22 -22.55
N ASN A 264 12.37 8.93 -22.88
CA ASN A 264 12.79 7.68 -23.51
C ASN A 264 13.50 6.82 -22.46
N SER A 265 13.01 5.59 -22.26
CA SER A 265 13.62 4.56 -21.43
C SER A 265 13.79 3.30 -22.27
N SER A 266 15.01 3.04 -22.71
CA SER A 266 15.43 1.72 -23.18
C SER A 266 16.88 1.50 -22.79
N LEU A 267 17.13 0.59 -21.85
CA LEU A 267 18.45 0.01 -21.65
C LEU A 267 18.33 -1.50 -21.43
N GLU A 268 18.70 -2.25 -22.47
CA GLU A 268 18.95 -3.69 -22.44
C GLU A 268 20.22 -3.99 -21.65
N ILE A 269 20.20 -5.04 -20.81
CA ILE A 269 21.40 -5.61 -20.20
C ILE A 269 21.68 -6.96 -20.88
N ARG A 270 22.87 -7.03 -21.49
CA ARG A 270 23.48 -8.19 -22.13
C ARG A 270 24.13 -9.08 -21.06
N ILE A 271 23.84 -10.39 -21.05
CA ILE A 271 24.57 -11.40 -20.28
C ILE A 271 25.48 -12.17 -21.24
N SER A 272 26.79 -12.16 -20.98
CA SER A 272 27.80 -12.94 -21.71
C SER A 272 28.17 -14.23 -20.97
N THR A 273 28.41 -15.25 -21.78
CA THR A 273 28.72 -16.66 -21.50
C THR A 273 30.23 -16.93 -21.37
N LEU A 274 30.66 -17.93 -20.58
CA LEU A 274 31.35 -19.17 -21.04
C LEU A 274 31.85 -20.09 -19.88
N PRO A 275 32.00 -21.43 -20.12
CA PRO A 275 32.43 -22.49 -19.18
C PRO A 275 33.83 -23.06 -19.60
N PRO A 276 34.20 -24.37 -19.44
CA PRO A 276 34.07 -25.39 -18.37
C PRO A 276 35.44 -25.95 -17.92
N LEU A 277 35.54 -26.81 -16.86
CA LEU A 277 36.51 -27.93 -16.86
C LEU A 277 36.25 -29.05 -15.84
N PHE A 278 36.74 -30.22 -16.25
CA PHE A 278 36.59 -31.62 -15.84
C PHE A 278 37.20 -32.08 -14.49
N THR A 279 36.74 -33.28 -14.08
CA THR A 279 37.17 -34.23 -13.02
C THR A 279 38.53 -34.92 -13.32
N PRO A 280 39.19 -35.69 -12.40
CA PRO A 280 38.79 -37.09 -12.07
C PRO A 280 39.12 -37.67 -10.66
N GLU A 281 38.45 -38.79 -10.37
CA GLU A 281 38.87 -40.04 -9.69
C GLU A 281 39.07 -40.21 -8.15
N SER A 282 38.20 -41.08 -7.61
CA SER A 282 38.47 -42.39 -6.94
C SER A 282 39.46 -42.50 -5.79
N ARG A 283 38.95 -42.94 -4.62
CA ARG A 283 39.46 -44.13 -3.89
C ARG A 283 38.46 -44.64 -2.85
N ASN A 284 38.34 -45.96 -2.81
CA ASN A 284 37.51 -46.78 -1.94
C ASN A 284 37.96 -46.74 -0.47
N THR A 285 37.03 -46.85 0.47
CA THR A 285 37.31 -47.51 1.75
C THR A 285 36.04 -48.19 2.27
N VAL A 286 36.09 -49.52 2.31
CA VAL A 286 35.17 -50.40 3.00
C VAL A 286 35.38 -50.20 4.50
N MET A 287 34.32 -49.96 5.26
CA MET A 287 34.35 -50.18 6.70
C MET A 287 33.00 -50.69 7.21
N SER A 288 33.05 -51.96 7.61
CA SER A 288 32.01 -52.70 8.31
C SER A 288 31.52 -51.94 9.54
N TYR A 289 30.20 -51.83 9.69
CA TYR A 289 29.59 -51.46 10.96
C TYR A 289 28.59 -52.54 11.34
N ASN A 290 28.86 -53.21 12.45
CA ASN A 290 28.06 -54.27 13.01
C ASN A 290 26.67 -53.75 13.38
N GLU A 291 25.65 -54.49 12.93
CA GLU A 291 24.26 -54.34 13.31
C GLU A 291 24.11 -54.48 14.84
N THR A 292 23.52 -53.46 15.48
CA THR A 292 22.86 -53.65 16.77
C THR A 292 21.36 -53.74 16.50
N LEU A 293 20.90 -54.99 16.46
CA LEU A 293 19.52 -55.41 16.27
C LEU A 293 18.63 -54.80 17.37
N VAL A 294 17.92 -53.72 17.07
CA VAL A 294 16.83 -53.23 17.93
C VAL A 294 15.61 -54.11 17.65
N ILE A 295 15.38 -55.06 18.56
CA ILE A 295 14.26 -55.99 18.55
C ILE A 295 12.97 -55.19 18.77
N CYS A 296 12.12 -55.16 17.75
CA CYS A 296 10.85 -54.45 17.74
C CYS A 296 9.74 -55.42 18.14
N GLU A 297 9.42 -55.51 19.44
CA GLU A 297 8.29 -56.33 19.92
C GLU A 297 7.14 -55.49 20.49
N HIS A 298 5.95 -55.75 19.93
CA HIS A 298 4.63 -55.76 20.57
C HIS A 298 3.98 -54.43 21.06
N TRP A 299 3.65 -53.50 20.16
CA TRP A 299 2.83 -52.29 20.48
C TRP A 299 1.71 -51.95 19.47
N ARG A 300 1.02 -52.97 18.94
CA ARG A 300 0.08 -52.89 17.79
C ARG A 300 -1.03 -51.81 17.86
N GLU A 301 -1.43 -51.33 19.04
CA GLU A 301 -2.48 -50.30 19.21
C GLU A 301 -1.96 -48.84 19.18
N MET A 302 -0.72 -48.58 19.63
CA MET A 302 -0.08 -47.25 19.55
C MET A 302 0.29 -46.87 18.10
N HIS A 303 0.43 -47.88 17.23
CA HIS A 303 0.92 -47.75 15.85
C HIS A 303 -0.02 -46.92 14.95
N HIS A 304 -1.33 -46.93 15.22
CA HIS A 304 -2.31 -46.21 14.41
C HIS A 304 -2.43 -44.73 14.80
N LEU A 305 -2.26 -44.38 16.08
CA LEU A 305 -2.53 -43.02 16.56
C LEU A 305 -1.50 -42.01 16.06
N VAL A 306 -0.20 -42.33 16.15
CA VAL A 306 0.88 -41.42 15.71
C VAL A 306 0.83 -41.20 14.19
N PHE A 307 0.53 -42.26 13.43
CA PHE A 307 0.31 -42.20 11.98
C PHE A 307 -0.88 -41.32 11.62
N HIS A 308 -2.04 -41.51 12.26
CA HIS A 308 -3.21 -40.65 12.03
C HIS A 308 -2.95 -39.21 12.44
N LEU A 309 -2.26 -38.97 13.55
CA LEU A 309 -1.89 -37.63 14.00
C LEU A 309 -0.97 -36.92 12.99
N ALA A 310 -0.02 -37.64 12.40
CA ALA A 310 0.85 -37.11 11.35
C ALA A 310 0.04 -36.65 10.12
N ASN A 311 -0.88 -37.49 9.64
CA ASN A 311 -1.74 -37.16 8.49
C ASN A 311 -2.75 -36.05 8.80
N ILE A 312 -3.28 -36.00 10.02
CA ILE A 312 -4.12 -34.88 10.49
C ILE A 312 -3.32 -33.58 10.47
N CYS A 313 -2.06 -33.58 10.91
CA CYS A 313 -1.19 -32.41 10.81
C CYS A 313 -1.03 -31.93 9.36
N PHE A 314 -0.77 -32.86 8.42
CA PHE A 314 -0.71 -32.52 7.00
C PHE A 314 -2.03 -31.96 6.47
N ALA A 315 -3.16 -32.60 6.79
CA ALA A 315 -4.48 -32.15 6.37
C ALA A 315 -4.80 -30.75 6.90
N VAL A 316 -4.54 -30.48 8.18
CA VAL A 316 -4.72 -29.14 8.77
C VAL A 316 -3.85 -28.12 8.06
N GLY A 317 -2.59 -28.44 7.77
CA GLY A 317 -1.69 -27.58 6.98
C GLY A 317 -2.26 -27.22 5.61
N LEU A 318 -2.80 -28.20 4.88
CA LEU A 318 -3.39 -28.01 3.55
C LEU A 318 -4.75 -27.28 3.58
N VAL A 319 -5.50 -27.35 4.68
CA VAL A 319 -6.81 -26.70 4.83
C VAL A 319 -6.71 -25.24 5.27
N VAL A 320 -5.56 -24.80 5.80
CA VAL A 320 -5.38 -23.41 6.26
C VAL A 320 -5.84 -22.43 5.16
N PRO A 321 -6.74 -21.48 5.46
CA PRO A 321 -7.19 -20.52 4.47
C PRO A 321 -6.03 -19.70 3.91
N THR A 322 -5.89 -19.67 2.58
CA THR A 322 -4.86 -18.90 1.86
C THR A 322 -5.00 -17.39 2.05
N THR A 323 -6.14 -16.94 2.58
CA THR A 323 -6.43 -15.53 2.91
C THR A 323 -5.75 -15.05 4.19
N LEU A 324 -5.23 -15.95 5.04
CA LEU A 324 -4.56 -15.57 6.28
C LEU A 324 -3.14 -15.06 5.98
N SER A 325 -2.75 -13.92 6.58
CA SER A 325 -1.41 -13.33 6.36
C SER A 325 -0.26 -14.22 6.87
N ILE A 326 -0.55 -15.16 7.78
CA ILE A 326 0.38 -16.16 8.34
C ILE A 326 0.23 -17.55 7.71
N HIS A 327 -0.61 -17.69 6.67
CA HIS A 327 -0.93 -18.97 6.03
C HIS A 327 0.31 -19.81 5.75
N MET A 328 1.31 -19.24 5.06
CA MET A 328 2.53 -19.98 4.70
C MET A 328 3.34 -20.43 5.91
N ILE A 329 3.37 -19.66 7.00
CA ILE A 329 4.07 -20.06 8.23
C ILE A 329 3.35 -21.25 8.86
N LEU A 330 2.01 -21.20 8.92
CA LEU A 330 1.21 -22.27 9.48
C LEU A 330 1.28 -23.55 8.64
N LEU A 331 1.22 -23.44 7.30
CA LEU A 331 1.41 -24.55 6.38
C LEU A 331 2.76 -25.25 6.65
N ARG A 332 3.87 -24.48 6.66
CA ARG A 332 5.21 -25.05 6.90
C ARG A 332 5.34 -25.66 8.29
N ALA A 333 4.79 -25.02 9.32
CA ALA A 333 4.81 -25.55 10.69
C ALA A 333 4.07 -26.89 10.80
N MET A 334 2.88 -26.98 10.22
CA MET A 334 2.08 -28.20 10.24
C MET A 334 2.70 -29.34 9.41
N LEU A 335 3.35 -29.02 8.28
CA LEU A 335 4.15 -29.98 7.52
C LEU A 335 5.37 -30.47 8.33
N CYS A 336 6.10 -29.59 9.03
CA CYS A 336 7.18 -30.01 9.93
C CYS A 336 6.67 -30.94 11.05
N LEU A 337 5.55 -30.59 11.70
CA LEU A 337 4.96 -31.42 12.75
C LEU A 337 4.52 -32.80 12.22
N GLY A 338 3.91 -32.85 11.04
CA GLY A 338 3.55 -34.10 10.38
C GLY A 338 4.78 -34.97 10.06
N CYS A 339 5.85 -34.37 9.50
CA CYS A 339 7.10 -35.09 9.24
C CYS A 339 7.75 -35.62 10.53
N MET A 340 7.74 -34.85 11.62
CA MET A 340 8.25 -35.32 12.92
C MET A 340 7.49 -36.55 13.43
N PHE A 341 6.16 -36.53 13.36
CA PHE A 341 5.35 -37.68 13.75
C PHE A 341 5.53 -38.89 12.81
N PHE A 342 5.70 -38.67 11.50
CA PHE A 342 6.04 -39.75 10.55
C PHE A 342 7.41 -40.36 10.81
N ILE A 343 8.43 -39.57 11.15
CA ILE A 343 9.77 -40.06 11.53
C ILE A 343 9.66 -40.90 12.81
N ILE A 344 8.99 -40.40 13.85
CA ILE A 344 8.77 -41.15 15.10
C ILE A 344 8.05 -42.46 14.79
N TRP A 345 7.02 -42.43 13.94
CA TRP A 345 6.26 -43.61 13.58
C TRP A 345 7.10 -44.66 12.86
N THR A 346 7.86 -44.25 11.84
CA THR A 346 8.67 -45.18 11.05
C THR A 346 9.88 -45.70 11.82
N THR A 347 10.51 -44.89 12.66
CA THR A 347 11.70 -45.30 13.43
C THR A 347 11.34 -46.21 14.61
N LEU A 348 10.27 -45.90 15.35
CA LEU A 348 9.93 -46.63 16.57
C LEU A 348 9.03 -47.85 16.32
N PHE A 349 8.21 -47.84 15.26
CA PHE A 349 7.18 -48.89 15.07
C PHE A 349 7.33 -49.71 13.79
N ARG A 350 7.90 -49.16 12.71
CA ARG A 350 8.01 -49.86 11.41
C ARG A 350 9.43 -50.30 11.06
N CYS A 351 10.44 -49.60 11.57
CA CYS A 351 11.84 -49.72 11.19
C CYS A 351 12.09 -49.60 9.67
N ALA A 352 11.34 -48.74 8.97
CA ALA A 352 11.53 -48.48 7.54
C ALA A 352 12.48 -47.28 7.32
N VAL A 353 13.70 -47.58 6.88
CA VAL A 353 14.80 -46.62 6.78
C VAL A 353 14.57 -45.63 5.64
N ASP A 354 14.04 -46.05 4.48
CA ASP A 354 13.84 -45.14 3.35
C ASP A 354 12.73 -44.13 3.62
N ILE A 355 11.63 -44.55 4.26
CA ILE A 355 10.58 -43.65 4.76
C ILE A 355 11.15 -42.64 5.76
N MET A 356 12.03 -43.07 6.65
CA MET A 356 12.71 -42.20 7.61
C MET A 356 13.59 -41.17 6.90
N ILE A 357 14.37 -41.58 5.90
CA ILE A 357 15.28 -40.69 5.15
C ILE A 357 14.47 -39.62 4.41
N TRP A 358 13.44 -39.99 3.65
CA TRP A 358 12.62 -39.03 2.90
C TRP A 358 11.90 -38.04 3.81
N ASN A 359 11.30 -38.52 4.91
CA ASN A 359 10.64 -37.62 5.86
C ASN A 359 11.63 -36.70 6.60
N SER A 360 12.87 -37.16 6.83
CA SER A 360 13.94 -36.31 7.36
C SER A 360 14.33 -35.20 6.36
N LEU A 361 14.42 -35.52 5.06
CA LEU A 361 14.66 -34.52 4.02
C LEU A 361 13.50 -33.52 3.92
N PHE A 362 12.25 -33.98 3.96
CA PHE A 362 11.07 -33.09 3.98
C PHE A 362 11.08 -32.17 5.19
N LEU A 363 11.43 -32.70 6.36
CA LEU A 363 11.52 -31.93 7.59
C LEU A 363 12.57 -30.83 7.47
N VAL A 364 13.79 -31.14 7.00
CA VAL A 364 14.86 -30.16 6.85
C VAL A 364 14.45 -29.03 5.91
N VAL A 365 13.91 -29.36 4.72
CA VAL A 365 13.48 -28.33 3.75
C VAL A 365 12.37 -27.45 4.34
N ASN A 366 11.32 -28.05 4.91
CA ASN A 366 10.22 -27.28 5.51
C ASN A 366 10.67 -26.46 6.72
N LEU A 367 11.60 -26.98 7.53
CA LEU A 367 12.15 -26.28 8.70
C LEU A 367 12.98 -25.07 8.26
N MET A 368 13.82 -25.20 7.24
CA MET A 368 14.57 -24.08 6.67
C MET A 368 13.63 -22.97 6.18
N HIS A 369 12.57 -23.33 5.44
CA HIS A 369 11.55 -22.37 4.99
C HIS A 369 10.77 -21.75 6.17
N PHE A 370 10.40 -22.55 7.17
CA PHE A 370 9.72 -22.07 8.37
C PHE A 370 10.58 -21.05 9.12
N VAL A 371 11.84 -21.38 9.40
CA VAL A 371 12.80 -20.49 10.07
C VAL A 371 13.01 -19.21 9.26
N TYR A 372 13.17 -19.31 7.94
CA TYR A 372 13.29 -18.15 7.06
C TYR A 372 12.06 -17.23 7.12
N LEU A 373 10.85 -17.78 7.04
CA LEU A 373 9.60 -17.01 7.08
C LEU A 373 9.37 -16.36 8.46
N VAL A 374 9.70 -17.07 9.55
CA VAL A 374 9.64 -16.52 10.92
C VAL A 374 10.68 -15.41 11.10
N TYR A 375 11.89 -15.59 10.58
CA TYR A 375 12.94 -14.58 10.61
C TYR A 375 12.50 -13.29 9.90
N LYS A 376 11.94 -13.42 8.69
CA LYS A 376 11.41 -12.29 7.91
C LYS A 376 10.24 -11.57 8.61
N LYS A 377 9.47 -12.26 9.44
CA LYS A 377 8.35 -11.66 10.20
C LYS A 377 8.75 -11.07 11.56
N ARG A 378 10.03 -11.08 11.94
CA ARG A 378 10.44 -10.48 13.21
C ARG A 378 10.17 -8.98 13.23
N PRO A 379 9.58 -8.44 14.31
CA PRO A 379 9.35 -7.01 14.43
C PRO A 379 10.69 -6.28 14.56
N ILE A 380 10.94 -5.36 13.62
CA ILE A 380 12.10 -4.47 13.67
C ILE A 380 11.85 -3.39 14.74
N LYS A 381 12.85 -3.18 15.61
CA LYS A 381 12.81 -2.11 16.62
C LYS A 381 13.10 -0.77 15.96
N ILE A 382 12.03 -0.01 15.65
CA ILE A 382 12.14 1.39 15.23
C ILE A 382 12.47 2.25 16.45
N GLU A 383 13.37 3.23 16.29
CA GLU A 383 13.74 4.17 17.32
C GLU A 383 12.51 4.92 17.88
N LYS A 384 12.49 5.17 19.20
CA LYS A 384 11.32 5.73 19.88
C LYS A 384 10.89 7.09 19.30
N GLU A 385 11.85 7.91 18.88
CA GLU A 385 11.57 9.24 18.30
C GLU A 385 10.91 9.15 16.91
N LEU A 386 11.29 8.16 16.10
CA LEU A 386 10.76 7.95 14.74
C LEU A 386 9.46 7.13 14.71
N LYS A 387 9.16 6.41 15.80
CA LYS A 387 7.97 5.56 15.90
C LYS A 387 6.67 6.32 15.67
N GLY A 388 6.59 7.59 16.11
CA GLY A 388 5.42 8.44 15.88
C GLY A 388 5.17 8.70 14.40
N ILE A 389 6.20 9.13 13.67
CA ILE A 389 6.17 9.34 12.22
C ILE A 389 5.83 8.05 11.49
N TYR A 390 6.51 6.94 11.82
CA TYR A 390 6.26 5.67 11.16
C TYR A 390 4.80 5.26 11.27
N LYS A 391 4.24 5.26 12.49
CA LYS A 391 2.86 4.84 12.75
C LYS A 391 1.81 5.74 12.11
N ARG A 392 2.09 7.04 11.97
CA ARG A 392 1.11 8.02 11.46
C ARG A 392 1.20 8.24 9.95
N MET A 393 2.40 8.19 9.36
CA MET A 393 2.62 8.53 7.95
C MET A 393 2.90 7.30 7.06
N PHE A 394 3.67 6.32 7.55
CA PHE A 394 4.24 5.25 6.70
C PHE A 394 3.54 3.89 6.88
N GLU A 395 3.27 3.47 8.13
CA GLU A 395 2.54 2.24 8.47
C GLU A 395 1.14 2.20 7.84
N PRO A 396 0.34 3.30 7.83
CA PRO A 396 -0.96 3.32 7.18
C PRO A 396 -0.93 3.07 5.67
N LEU A 397 0.24 3.24 5.04
CA LEU A 397 0.47 3.05 3.62
C LEU A 397 1.22 1.74 3.32
N HIS A 398 1.29 0.85 4.32
CA HIS A 398 1.96 -0.45 4.26
C HIS A 398 3.44 -0.37 3.89
N VAL A 399 4.11 0.74 4.23
CA VAL A 399 5.57 0.84 4.08
C VAL A 399 6.23 -0.12 5.07
N PRO A 400 7.04 -1.09 4.60
CA PRO A 400 7.69 -2.05 5.48
C PRO A 400 8.62 -1.35 6.50
N PRO A 401 8.66 -1.82 7.76
CA PRO A 401 9.58 -1.29 8.77
C PRO A 401 11.04 -1.30 8.33
N GLU A 402 11.45 -2.30 7.54
CA GLU A 402 12.84 -2.45 7.08
C GLU A 402 13.21 -1.35 6.06
N THR A 403 12.31 -1.05 5.13
CA THR A 403 12.46 0.04 4.16
C THR A 403 12.51 1.40 4.89
N PHE A 404 11.63 1.61 5.87
CA PHE A 404 11.66 2.82 6.68
C PHE A 404 12.96 2.95 7.50
N GLN A 405 13.44 1.84 8.08
CA GLN A 405 14.71 1.84 8.82
C GLN A 405 15.90 2.15 7.91
N ARG A 406 15.92 1.66 6.67
CA ARG A 406 16.96 2.02 5.67
C ARG A 406 16.91 3.51 5.32
N LEU A 407 15.72 4.04 5.09
CA LEU A 407 15.48 5.46 4.82
C LEU A 407 15.99 6.36 5.96
N THR A 408 15.70 6.01 7.21
CA THR A 408 16.09 6.84 8.37
C THR A 408 17.47 6.52 8.91
N GLY A 409 18.03 5.34 8.62
CA GLY A 409 19.26 4.86 9.24
C GLY A 409 20.55 5.41 8.62
N GLN A 410 20.60 5.60 7.31
CA GLN A 410 21.85 5.94 6.60
C GLN A 410 21.99 7.42 6.23
N PHE A 411 20.87 8.15 6.07
CA PHE A 411 20.88 9.48 5.43
C PHE A 411 20.14 10.54 6.20
N CYS A 412 19.83 10.26 7.47
CA CYS A 412 18.95 11.09 8.26
C CYS A 412 19.62 11.60 9.53
N THR A 413 19.38 12.87 9.86
CA THR A 413 19.87 13.51 11.08
C THR A 413 18.71 14.06 11.87
N ILE A 414 18.72 13.86 13.19
CA ILE A 414 17.74 14.47 14.10
C ILE A 414 18.36 15.75 14.64
N GLN A 415 17.70 16.87 14.40
CA GLN A 415 18.15 18.19 14.82
C GLN A 415 17.18 18.79 15.84
N ASN A 416 17.71 19.64 16.72
CA ASN A 416 16.95 20.33 17.76
C ASN A 416 17.00 21.84 17.51
N LEU A 417 15.86 22.51 17.65
CA LEU A 417 15.73 23.95 17.48
C LEU A 417 15.03 24.53 18.72
N LYS A 418 15.69 25.46 19.41
CA LYS A 418 15.11 26.10 20.60
C LYS A 418 14.04 27.11 20.19
N LYS A 419 13.09 27.36 21.09
CA LYS A 419 12.08 28.42 20.90
C LYS A 419 12.72 29.75 20.51
N GLY A 420 12.19 30.38 19.45
CA GLY A 420 12.67 31.63 18.89
C GLY A 420 13.80 31.51 17.87
N GLN A 421 14.41 30.33 17.69
CA GLN A 421 15.41 30.13 16.65
C GLN A 421 14.76 29.96 15.27
N ILE A 422 15.46 30.44 14.24
CA ILE A 422 15.00 30.44 12.85
C ILE A 422 15.47 29.15 12.17
N TYR A 423 14.53 28.39 11.60
CA TYR A 423 14.82 27.24 10.75
C TYR A 423 15.27 27.69 9.36
N ALA A 424 14.50 28.59 8.75
CA ALA A 424 14.78 29.20 7.46
C ALA A 424 14.39 30.67 7.47
N GLY A 425 15.25 31.53 6.91
CA GLY A 425 15.01 32.95 6.77
C GLY A 425 14.66 33.32 5.34
N GLU A 426 13.64 34.17 5.18
CA GLU A 426 13.22 34.75 3.90
C GLU A 426 14.42 35.37 3.16
N ASP A 427 14.59 35.00 1.89
CA ASP A 427 15.64 35.44 0.96
C ASP A 427 17.09 35.21 1.43
N LYS A 428 17.27 34.40 2.48
CA LYS A 428 18.58 34.09 3.08
C LYS A 428 18.93 32.62 2.96
N THR A 429 18.03 31.74 3.39
CA THR A 429 18.29 30.30 3.42
C THR A 429 18.08 29.68 2.05
N SER A 430 19.03 28.86 1.59
CA SER A 430 18.90 28.08 0.35
C SER A 430 17.86 26.97 0.52
N VAL A 431 17.09 26.71 -0.54
CA VAL A 431 16.10 25.62 -0.61
C VAL A 431 16.76 24.27 -0.94
N ASP A 432 17.92 24.27 -1.58
CA ASP A 432 18.48 23.08 -2.22
C ASP A 432 19.02 22.02 -1.24
N ASP A 433 19.15 22.34 0.05
CA ASP A 433 19.98 21.56 0.96
C ASP A 433 19.27 20.31 1.53
N ARG A 434 17.96 20.39 1.83
CA ARG A 434 17.31 19.42 2.72
C ARG A 434 15.79 19.27 2.54
N LEU A 435 15.28 18.15 3.05
CA LEU A 435 13.86 17.90 3.33
C LEU A 435 13.71 17.47 4.79
N SER A 436 12.77 18.07 5.50
CA SER A 436 12.60 17.87 6.94
C SER A 436 11.15 17.60 7.36
N ILE A 437 10.98 16.79 8.41
CA ILE A 437 9.69 16.50 9.05
C ILE A 437 9.76 16.87 10.53
N LEU A 438 8.76 17.61 11.02
CA LEU A 438 8.68 17.99 12.42
C LEU A 438 8.32 16.78 13.30
N LEU A 439 9.17 16.41 14.25
CA LEU A 439 8.96 15.28 15.18
C LEU A 439 8.21 15.72 16.44
N LYS A 440 8.57 16.89 16.98
CA LYS A 440 8.03 17.44 18.22
C LYS A 440 8.12 18.95 18.19
N GLY A 441 7.19 19.62 18.88
CA GLY A 441 7.14 21.07 19.00
C GLY A 441 6.19 21.67 17.98
N LYS A 442 6.32 22.98 17.76
CA LYS A 442 5.48 23.76 16.87
C LYS A 442 6.33 24.84 16.22
N MET A 443 6.18 24.99 14.91
CA MET A 443 6.86 26.05 14.16
C MET A 443 5.85 27.03 13.58
N LYS A 444 6.26 28.29 13.45
CA LYS A 444 5.49 29.40 12.92
C LYS A 444 6.06 29.79 11.57
N VAL A 445 5.22 29.83 10.54
CA VAL A 445 5.57 30.34 9.21
C VAL A 445 5.11 31.78 9.08
N SER A 446 5.97 32.64 8.56
CA SER A 446 5.68 34.06 8.35
C SER A 446 6.26 34.59 7.05
N TYR A 447 5.55 35.54 6.42
CA TYR A 447 5.98 36.24 5.21
C TYR A 447 6.04 37.73 5.49
N ARG A 448 7.20 38.38 5.29
CA ARG A 448 7.41 39.81 5.62
C ARG A 448 6.96 40.18 7.05
N GLY A 449 7.14 39.25 7.99
CA GLY A 449 6.70 39.40 9.39
C GLY A 449 5.22 39.10 9.66
N HIS A 450 4.41 38.83 8.64
CA HIS A 450 3.01 38.40 8.80
C HIS A 450 2.93 36.92 9.06
N PHE A 451 2.18 36.55 10.10
CA PHE A 451 1.88 35.15 10.36
C PHE A 451 1.05 34.56 9.21
N LEU A 452 1.44 33.36 8.76
CA LEU A 452 0.72 32.61 7.75
C LEU A 452 0.00 31.41 8.38
N HIS A 453 0.76 30.41 8.80
CA HIS A 453 0.23 29.19 9.43
C HIS A 453 1.26 28.59 10.40
N ASN A 454 0.80 27.62 11.19
CA ASN A 454 1.67 26.83 12.06
C ASN A 454 1.96 25.47 11.43
N ILE A 455 3.16 24.95 11.67
CA ILE A 455 3.55 23.58 11.33
C ILE A 455 3.55 22.75 12.62
N TYR A 456 2.82 21.65 12.61
CA TYR A 456 2.63 20.73 13.72
C TYR A 456 3.40 19.40 13.52
N PRO A 457 3.58 18.59 14.57
CA PRO A 457 4.30 17.32 14.46
C PRO A 457 3.68 16.38 13.40
N ASN A 458 4.53 15.60 12.71
CA ASN A 458 4.19 14.74 11.57
C ASN A 458 3.81 15.48 10.28
N ALA A 459 4.11 16.78 10.17
CA ALA A 459 4.06 17.54 8.92
C ALA A 459 5.47 17.80 8.38
N TYR A 460 5.58 17.91 7.07
CA TYR A 460 6.83 18.37 6.45
C TYR A 460 7.04 19.85 6.75
N ILE A 461 8.29 20.27 6.87
CA ILE A 461 8.63 21.68 7.12
C ILE A 461 8.73 22.43 5.79
N ASP A 462 9.46 21.86 4.84
CA ASP A 462 9.94 22.44 3.58
C ASP A 462 9.44 21.68 2.33
N SER A 463 8.27 21.05 2.43
CA SER A 463 7.62 20.32 1.32
C SER A 463 7.29 21.18 0.09
N PRO A 464 6.77 22.43 0.19
CA PRO A 464 6.58 23.27 -0.99
C PRO A 464 7.89 23.58 -1.70
N GLU A 465 8.91 23.96 -0.92
CA GLU A 465 10.23 24.32 -1.41
C GLU A 465 10.92 23.12 -2.09
N PHE A 466 10.82 21.92 -1.50
CA PHE A 466 11.37 20.69 -2.08
C PHE A 466 10.70 20.29 -3.40
N ARG A 467 9.38 20.55 -3.55
CA ARG A 467 8.64 20.21 -4.78
C ARG A 467 8.80 21.24 -5.89
N SER A 468 8.89 22.54 -5.55
CA SER A 468 8.94 23.62 -6.55
C SER A 468 10.31 23.78 -7.20
N THR A 469 11.38 23.37 -6.53
CA THR A 469 12.75 23.60 -6.99
C THR A 469 13.32 22.40 -7.73
N GLN A 470 14.15 22.66 -8.74
CA GLN A 470 15.10 21.68 -9.28
C GLN A 470 16.46 21.90 -8.63
N LEU A 471 17.25 20.84 -8.43
CA LEU A 471 18.59 20.94 -7.83
C LEU A 471 19.45 22.00 -8.54
N ASN A 472 20.15 22.81 -7.75
CA ASN A 472 21.20 23.75 -8.18
C ASN A 472 20.71 25.03 -8.89
N ARG A 473 19.47 25.47 -8.63
CA ARG A 473 18.99 26.79 -9.08
C ARG A 473 19.34 27.95 -8.14
N GLY A 474 19.75 27.65 -6.89
CA GLY A 474 20.08 28.68 -5.91
C GLY A 474 18.85 29.46 -5.42
N GLU A 475 17.66 28.84 -5.50
CA GLU A 475 16.42 29.41 -4.98
C GLU A 475 16.47 29.46 -3.45
N LYS A 476 15.87 30.51 -2.88
CA LYS A 476 15.86 30.76 -1.44
C LYS A 476 14.46 30.66 -0.89
N PHE A 477 14.36 30.38 0.40
CA PHE A 477 13.08 30.34 1.10
C PHE A 477 12.39 31.69 0.95
N GLN A 478 11.14 31.66 0.49
CA GLN A 478 10.30 32.85 0.33
C GLN A 478 9.62 33.25 1.65
N VAL A 479 9.70 32.40 2.67
CA VAL A 479 9.07 32.60 3.98
C VAL A 479 10.08 32.40 5.10
N THR A 480 9.85 33.05 6.23
CA THR A 480 10.61 32.84 7.46
C THR A 480 9.90 31.82 8.34
N ILE A 481 10.59 30.73 8.67
CA ILE A 481 10.12 29.65 9.54
C ILE A 481 10.86 29.74 10.87
N THR A 482 10.11 29.93 11.97
CA THR A 482 10.68 30.11 13.32
C THR A 482 10.08 29.09 14.29
N ALA A 483 10.89 28.56 15.21
CA ALA A 483 10.41 27.68 16.27
C ALA A 483 9.54 28.45 17.29
N ASP A 484 8.26 28.09 17.39
CA ASP A 484 7.34 28.64 18.39
C ASP A 484 7.54 27.94 19.75
N ASP A 485 7.99 26.68 19.73
CA ASP A 485 8.37 25.87 20.88
C ASP A 485 9.74 25.20 20.67
N ASN A 486 10.26 24.52 21.70
CA ASN A 486 11.44 23.66 21.52
C ASN A 486 11.09 22.52 20.55
N CYS A 487 11.63 22.60 19.35
CA CYS A 487 11.34 21.69 18.25
C CYS A 487 12.42 20.63 18.11
N LYS A 488 11.98 19.43 17.74
CA LYS A 488 12.85 18.39 17.17
C LYS A 488 12.36 18.07 15.78
N PHE A 489 13.26 17.93 14.83
CA PHE A 489 12.88 17.57 13.47
C PHE A 489 13.88 16.60 12.85
N LEU A 490 13.33 15.76 11.98
CA LEU A 490 14.03 14.84 11.13
C LEU A 490 14.50 15.57 9.88
N CYS A 491 15.74 15.38 9.45
CA CYS A 491 16.32 16.10 8.32
C CYS A 491 17.12 15.16 7.43
N TRP A 492 16.74 15.10 6.15
CA TRP A 492 17.49 14.44 5.09
C TRP A 492 18.20 15.47 4.22
N SER A 493 19.41 15.14 3.78
CA SER A 493 20.04 15.86 2.66
C SER A 493 19.27 15.56 1.38
N ARG A 494 18.97 16.60 0.59
CA ARG A 494 18.21 16.47 -0.66
C ARG A 494 18.87 15.50 -1.63
N GLU A 495 20.16 15.67 -1.91
CA GLU A 495 20.91 14.82 -2.84
C GLU A 495 20.85 13.33 -2.45
N ARG A 496 21.11 13.04 -1.17
CA ARG A 496 21.12 11.66 -0.66
C ARG A 496 19.72 11.05 -0.64
N LEU A 497 18.71 11.85 -0.31
CA LEU A 497 17.32 11.39 -0.33
C LEU A 497 16.88 11.09 -1.76
N THR A 498 17.16 11.98 -2.73
CA THR A 498 16.81 11.76 -4.13
C THR A 498 17.46 10.49 -4.67
N TYR A 499 18.77 10.30 -4.45
CA TYR A 499 19.49 9.09 -4.85
C TYR A 499 18.90 7.82 -4.22
N PHE A 500 18.54 7.88 -2.93
CA PHE A 500 17.91 6.75 -2.25
C PHE A 500 16.52 6.43 -2.81
N LEU A 501 15.70 7.45 -3.08
CA LEU A 501 14.37 7.27 -3.64
C LEU A 501 14.43 6.71 -5.07
N GLU A 502 15.40 7.13 -5.90
CA GLU A 502 15.64 6.55 -7.22
C GLU A 502 15.96 5.05 -7.15
N SER A 503 16.67 4.60 -6.10
CA SER A 503 16.94 3.18 -5.87
C SER A 503 15.74 2.38 -5.34
N GLU A 504 14.71 3.05 -4.81
CA GLU A 504 13.55 2.44 -4.15
C GLU A 504 12.24 3.02 -4.73
N PRO A 505 11.78 2.52 -5.91
CA PRO A 505 10.71 3.13 -6.70
C PRO A 505 9.36 3.21 -5.96
N PHE A 506 9.06 2.22 -5.12
CA PHE A 506 7.87 2.24 -4.25
C PHE A 506 7.88 3.45 -3.31
N LEU A 507 9.05 3.73 -2.71
CA LEU A 507 9.17 4.81 -1.75
C LEU A 507 9.19 6.18 -2.46
N TYR A 508 9.81 6.25 -3.65
CA TYR A 508 9.77 7.43 -4.51
C TYR A 508 8.33 7.89 -4.78
N GLU A 509 7.48 6.99 -5.29
CA GLU A 509 6.06 7.30 -5.53
C GLU A 509 5.37 7.70 -4.23
N MET A 510 5.57 6.95 -3.14
CA MET A 510 4.96 7.28 -1.85
C MET A 510 5.31 8.69 -1.36
N PHE A 511 6.57 9.11 -1.49
CA PHE A 511 7.04 10.43 -1.10
C PHE A 511 6.40 11.53 -1.96
N LYS A 512 6.31 11.33 -3.28
CA LYS A 512 5.63 12.26 -4.19
C LYS A 512 4.19 12.54 -3.74
N TYR A 513 3.42 11.49 -3.39
CA TYR A 513 2.06 11.64 -2.93
C TYR A 513 1.96 12.26 -1.53
N LEU A 514 2.83 11.86 -0.59
CA LEU A 514 2.87 12.41 0.78
C LEU A 514 3.20 13.92 0.80
N ILE A 515 4.19 14.34 0.01
CA ILE A 515 4.57 15.75 -0.14
C ILE A 515 3.39 16.54 -0.74
N GLY A 516 2.72 15.99 -1.76
CA GLY A 516 1.55 16.63 -2.34
C GLY A 516 0.39 16.79 -1.35
N LYS A 517 0.13 15.78 -0.51
CA LYS A 517 -0.85 15.89 0.58
C LYS A 517 -0.49 17.01 1.57
N ASP A 518 0.77 17.09 1.97
CA ASP A 518 1.23 18.09 2.93
C ASP A 518 1.08 19.52 2.38
N ILE A 519 1.43 19.73 1.10
CA ILE A 519 1.26 21.02 0.41
C ILE A 519 -0.21 21.45 0.40
N THR A 520 -1.12 20.56 0.00
CA THR A 520 -2.57 20.85 -0.02
C THR A 520 -3.10 21.19 1.37
N ASN A 521 -2.64 20.50 2.42
CA ASN A 521 -3.02 20.82 3.80
C ASN A 521 -2.52 22.20 4.27
N LYS A 522 -1.28 22.57 3.90
CA LYS A 522 -0.73 23.90 4.19
C LYS A 522 -1.53 25.00 3.48
N LEU A 523 -1.94 24.77 2.24
CA LEU A 523 -2.77 25.71 1.49
C LEU A 523 -4.14 25.93 2.13
N TYR A 524 -4.80 24.88 2.59
CA TYR A 524 -6.06 25.03 3.33
C TYR A 524 -5.87 25.83 4.62
N SER A 525 -4.74 25.66 5.30
CA SER A 525 -4.42 26.42 6.52
C SER A 525 -4.22 27.91 6.26
N LEU A 526 -3.79 28.32 5.06
CA LEU A 526 -3.68 29.73 4.67
C LEU A 526 -5.05 30.39 4.42
N ASN A 527 -6.05 29.58 4.06
CA ASN A 527 -7.38 30.04 3.69
C ASN A 527 -8.35 30.09 4.89
N ASP A 528 -7.93 29.69 6.08
CA ASP A 528 -8.77 29.71 7.28
C ASP A 528 -9.05 31.17 7.75
N PRO A 529 -10.32 31.63 7.71
CA PRO A 529 -10.68 33.00 8.10
C PRO A 529 -10.40 33.32 9.57
N THR A 530 -10.35 32.30 10.45
CA THR A 530 -10.19 32.49 11.89
C THR A 530 -8.78 32.93 12.30
N LEU A 531 -7.78 32.70 11.44
CA LEU A 531 -6.39 33.10 11.65
C LEU A 531 -6.09 34.56 11.24
N ASN A 532 -6.90 35.14 10.35
CA ASN A 532 -6.71 36.50 9.82
C ASN A 532 -7.39 37.62 10.66
N GLY A 533 -8.04 37.28 11.77
CA GLY A 533 -8.94 38.17 12.51
C GLY A 533 -8.31 39.21 13.46
N LYS A 534 -6.99 39.44 13.50
CA LYS A 534 -6.37 40.34 14.52
C LYS A 534 -5.36 41.40 14.08
N THR A 535 -5.17 41.67 12.79
CA THR A 535 -4.32 42.80 12.37
C THR A 535 -4.94 43.62 11.24
N SER A 536 -5.45 44.79 11.63
CA SER A 536 -5.66 46.05 10.89
C SER A 536 -5.55 46.02 9.35
N LYS A 537 -6.66 46.44 8.72
CA LYS A 537 -6.69 47.07 7.38
C LYS A 537 -5.60 48.14 7.28
N SER A 538 -4.59 47.91 6.46
CA SER A 538 -3.72 48.95 5.90
C SER A 538 -2.99 48.37 4.69
N ASP A 539 -3.02 49.12 3.59
CA ASP A 539 -2.49 48.80 2.26
C ASP A 539 -1.23 47.96 2.29
N ARG A 540 -1.29 46.79 1.63
CA ARG A 540 -0.20 45.83 1.63
C ARG A 540 -0.04 45.17 0.27
N GLN A 541 0.95 45.69 -0.46
CA GLN A 541 1.52 45.08 -1.63
C GLN A 541 2.32 43.83 -1.20
N LEU A 542 1.61 42.69 -1.04
CA LEU A 542 2.18 41.35 -0.92
C LEU A 542 2.58 40.81 -2.31
N SER A 543 3.51 39.85 -2.37
CA SER A 543 3.95 39.29 -3.64
C SER A 543 2.79 38.70 -4.44
N VAL A 544 2.76 39.11 -5.70
CA VAL A 544 1.67 38.98 -6.67
C VAL A 544 1.40 37.51 -7.08
N CYS A 545 2.24 36.54 -6.71
CA CYS A 545 2.10 35.14 -7.14
C CYS A 545 1.21 34.27 -6.24
N SER A 546 1.05 34.60 -4.95
CA SER A 546 0.23 33.82 -4.01
C SER A 546 -1.14 34.44 -3.73
N GLN A 547 -1.32 35.73 -4.05
CA GLN A 547 -2.59 36.44 -3.90
C GLN A 547 -3.51 36.24 -5.11
N LEU A 548 -2.99 36.14 -6.34
CA LEU A 548 -3.85 36.03 -7.53
C LEU A 548 -4.64 34.72 -7.59
N SER A 549 -4.04 33.56 -7.29
CA SER A 549 -4.79 32.28 -7.36
C SER A 549 -5.87 32.13 -6.29
N VAL A 550 -5.65 32.66 -5.08
CA VAL A 550 -6.61 32.56 -3.97
C VAL A 550 -7.62 33.71 -3.96
N MET A 551 -7.22 34.94 -4.30
CA MET A 551 -8.17 36.05 -4.45
C MET A 551 -8.99 35.96 -5.74
N GLN A 552 -8.47 35.41 -6.86
CA GLN A 552 -9.30 35.16 -8.04
C GLN A 552 -10.32 34.06 -7.78
N MET A 553 -9.96 33.02 -7.01
CA MET A 553 -10.91 32.00 -6.54
C MET A 553 -11.96 32.57 -5.57
N ARG A 554 -11.64 33.63 -4.82
CA ARG A 554 -12.59 34.37 -3.97
C ARG A 554 -13.46 35.34 -4.77
N ASN A 555 -12.89 36.04 -5.74
CA ASN A 555 -13.61 37.01 -6.56
C ASN A 555 -14.59 36.33 -7.54
N SER A 556 -14.29 35.10 -7.98
CA SER A 556 -15.24 34.27 -8.75
C SER A 556 -16.34 33.64 -7.90
N MET A 557 -16.15 33.50 -6.59
CA MET A 557 -17.17 32.98 -5.66
C MET A 557 -18.01 34.07 -4.95
N VAL A 558 -17.53 35.32 -4.90
CA VAL A 558 -18.22 36.43 -4.20
C VAL A 558 -18.97 37.37 -5.15
N SER A 559 -18.77 37.29 -6.47
CA SER A 559 -19.58 38.05 -7.43
C SER A 559 -20.87 37.32 -7.83
N THR A 560 -21.75 37.07 -6.87
CA THR A 560 -23.18 36.85 -7.13
C THR A 560 -24.03 37.47 -6.00
N SER A 561 -23.99 38.79 -5.89
CA SER A 561 -25.13 39.57 -5.39
C SER A 561 -24.93 41.06 -5.66
N ASP A 562 -25.86 41.61 -6.43
CA ASP A 562 -26.23 43.02 -6.58
C ASP A 562 -25.47 43.88 -7.62
N SER A 563 -26.15 43.97 -8.76
CA SER A 563 -26.38 45.09 -9.70
C SER A 563 -25.42 46.30 -9.74
N ASP A 564 -25.03 46.60 -10.99
CA ASP A 564 -24.74 47.86 -11.67
C ASP A 564 -24.68 49.22 -10.92
N ASP A 565 -23.87 50.08 -11.52
CA ASP A 565 -23.72 51.54 -11.40
C ASP A 565 -22.82 52.12 -10.31
N GLY A 566 -21.73 52.79 -10.74
CA GLY A 566 -21.08 53.79 -9.89
C GLY A 566 -19.60 54.14 -10.11
N LEU A 567 -18.92 53.76 -11.20
CA LEU A 567 -17.53 54.18 -11.42
C LEU A 567 -17.43 55.54 -12.15
N HIS A 568 -18.02 56.58 -11.55
CA HIS A 568 -17.87 57.97 -12.01
C HIS A 568 -17.85 58.96 -10.83
N HIS A 569 -16.93 58.81 -9.86
CA HIS A 569 -16.56 59.93 -8.98
C HIS A 569 -15.25 59.75 -8.19
N PHE A 570 -14.12 59.45 -8.85
CA PHE A 570 -12.81 59.44 -8.19
C PHE A 570 -11.87 60.58 -8.61
N LEU A 571 -12.45 61.70 -9.06
CA LEU A 571 -11.73 62.96 -9.30
C LEU A 571 -12.41 64.13 -8.57
N ARG A 572 -12.20 64.25 -7.25
CA ARG A 572 -12.02 65.56 -6.57
C ARG A 572 -11.71 65.40 -5.06
N GLY A 573 -10.49 65.80 -4.70
CA GLY A 573 -10.18 66.79 -3.66
C GLY A 573 -10.75 66.64 -2.24
N THR A 574 -9.83 66.40 -1.30
CA THR A 574 -9.60 67.16 -0.04
C THR A 574 -10.80 67.65 0.80
N SER A 575 -10.86 67.22 2.07
CA SER A 575 -10.74 68.07 3.29
C SER A 575 -11.54 67.56 4.50
N THR A 576 -10.84 67.46 5.63
CA THR A 576 -11.23 67.67 7.04
C THR A 576 -12.73 67.74 7.45
N ALA A 577 -13.14 66.93 8.44
CA ALA A 577 -13.61 67.38 9.77
C ALA A 577 -14.23 66.25 10.63
N SER A 578 -13.94 66.36 11.93
CA SER A 578 -14.47 65.72 13.14
C SER A 578 -15.97 65.34 13.22
N SER A 579 -16.31 64.23 13.90
CA SER A 579 -16.77 64.21 15.31
C SER A 579 -17.69 63.01 15.68
N LEU A 580 -17.62 62.63 16.97
CA LEU A 580 -18.65 61.99 17.83
C LEU A 580 -18.88 60.47 17.83
N GLN A 581 -18.11 59.79 18.69
CA GLN A 581 -18.52 59.12 19.94
C GLN A 581 -19.89 58.37 20.00
N GLY A 582 -19.82 57.06 20.25
CA GLY A 582 -20.92 56.22 20.75
C GLY A 582 -20.36 54.94 21.41
N GLN A 583 -20.65 54.76 22.69
CA GLN A 583 -19.99 53.87 23.65
C GLN A 583 -20.19 52.36 23.45
N SER A 584 -19.21 51.57 23.93
CA SER A 584 -19.38 50.16 24.30
C SER A 584 -19.87 50.01 25.74
N PRO A 585 -20.24 48.78 26.15
CA PRO A 585 -19.84 48.31 27.47
C PRO A 585 -19.16 46.93 27.46
N TYR A 586 -17.90 46.94 27.93
CA TYR A 586 -17.23 46.01 28.85
C TYR A 586 -17.41 44.47 28.76
N LEU A 587 -16.34 43.84 28.26
CA LEU A 587 -15.47 42.83 28.90
C LEU A 587 -15.97 42.05 30.14
N ARG A 588 -15.94 40.71 30.01
CA ARG A 588 -15.49 39.82 31.09
C ARG A 588 -14.56 38.75 30.54
N ALA A 589 -13.28 38.81 30.93
CA ALA A 589 -12.30 37.78 30.72
C ALA A 589 -12.59 36.58 31.64
N SER A 590 -12.54 35.37 31.10
CA SER A 590 -12.46 34.14 31.90
C SER A 590 -11.29 33.29 31.40
N SER A 591 -10.33 33.15 32.31
CA SER A 591 -9.13 32.33 32.21
C SER A 591 -9.47 30.85 32.38
N LYS A 592 -9.40 30.09 31.28
CA LYS A 592 -9.04 28.65 31.19
C LYS A 592 -9.36 28.17 29.78
N MET A 593 -8.37 28.20 28.89
CA MET A 593 -8.46 27.52 27.60
C MET A 593 -7.30 26.53 27.57
N ASN A 594 -7.65 25.25 27.68
CA ASN A 594 -6.70 24.16 27.49
C ASN A 594 -6.19 24.19 26.04
N PRO A 595 -4.96 23.74 25.76
CA PRO A 595 -4.44 23.66 24.40
C PRO A 595 -5.35 22.78 23.54
N ILE A 596 -5.64 23.23 22.32
CA ILE A 596 -6.26 22.40 21.30
C ILE A 596 -5.23 21.34 20.93
N GLU A 597 -5.32 20.17 21.56
CA GLU A 597 -4.79 18.94 20.97
C GLU A 597 -5.56 18.71 19.67
N GLU A 598 -4.84 18.35 18.59
CA GLU A 598 -5.44 17.79 17.38
C GLU A 598 -6.18 16.51 17.75
N GLY A 599 -7.43 16.67 18.18
CA GLY A 599 -8.43 15.63 18.21
C GLY A 599 -8.69 15.21 16.78
N VAL A 600 -8.50 13.91 16.53
CA VAL A 600 -9.29 13.06 15.62
C VAL A 600 -9.91 13.81 14.44
N GLU A 601 -9.39 13.59 13.22
CA GLU A 601 -10.15 13.83 11.99
C GLU A 601 -11.58 13.30 12.23
N ASP A 602 -12.60 14.18 12.26
CA ASP A 602 -13.97 13.84 12.60
C ASP A 602 -14.42 12.57 11.85
N ASP A 603 -14.47 11.46 12.59
CA ASP A 603 -15.00 10.20 12.12
C ASP A 603 -16.51 10.42 11.91
N VAL A 604 -16.94 10.61 10.65
CA VAL A 604 -18.37 10.62 10.25
C VAL A 604 -19.09 9.30 10.58
N PHE A 605 -18.39 8.31 11.14
CA PHE A 605 -18.95 7.04 11.60
C PHE A 605 -18.40 6.68 12.99
N GLU A 606 -18.93 7.34 14.02
CA GLU A 606 -18.77 6.86 15.39
C GLU A 606 -19.75 5.69 15.62
N ALA A 607 -19.21 4.49 15.87
CA ALA A 607 -20.02 3.36 16.32
C ALA A 607 -20.40 3.60 17.78
N ALA A 608 -21.69 3.51 18.10
CA ALA A 608 -22.19 3.64 19.47
C ALA A 608 -21.49 2.64 20.40
N PHE A 609 -20.72 3.13 21.37
CA PHE A 609 -20.17 2.29 22.43
C PHE A 609 -21.28 1.80 23.36
N PRO A 610 -21.27 0.52 23.78
CA PRO A 610 -22.24 0.01 24.74
C PRO A 610 -22.00 0.64 26.11
N ILE A 611 -23.07 1.23 26.65
CA ILE A 611 -23.14 1.81 28.00
C ILE A 611 -22.86 0.70 29.01
N THR A 612 -21.76 0.83 29.77
CA THR A 612 -21.48 -0.02 30.93
C THR A 612 -22.43 0.40 32.07
N PRO A 613 -23.19 -0.51 32.71
CA PRO A 613 -24.08 -0.12 33.80
C PRO A 613 -23.26 0.24 35.05
N LYS A 614 -23.47 1.46 35.56
CA LYS A 614 -23.02 1.87 36.88
C LYS A 614 -23.85 1.12 37.93
N PHE A 615 -23.20 0.28 38.73
CA PHE A 615 -23.79 -0.24 39.97
C PHE A 615 -23.95 0.92 40.96
N GLN A 616 -25.19 1.29 41.22
CA GLN A 616 -25.58 2.23 42.26
C GLN A 616 -25.69 1.46 43.57
N ARG A 617 -24.74 1.67 44.49
CA ARG A 617 -24.95 1.31 45.91
C ARG A 617 -25.86 2.35 46.55
N LEU A 618 -26.93 1.89 47.16
CA LEU A 618 -27.78 2.59 48.11
C LEU A 618 -27.95 1.64 49.32
N PRO A 619 -28.23 2.21 50.50
CA PRO A 619 -27.36 2.28 51.68
C PRO A 619 -26.96 0.93 52.30
#